data_AF-A0A0F9GT29-F1
#
_entry.id   AF-A0A0F9GT29-F1
#
_cell.length_a   1.000
_cell.length_b   1.000
_cell.length_c   1.000
_cell.angle_alpha   90.00
_cell.angle_beta   90.00
_cell.angle_gamma   90.00
#
_symmetry.space_group_name_H-M   'P 1'
#
loop_
_entity.id
_entity.type
_entity.pdbx_description
1 polymer ?
#
loop_
_entity_poly.entity_id
_entity_poly.type
_entity_poly.pdbx_seq_one_letter_code
_entity_poly.pdbx_strand_id
1 'polypeptide(L)'
;MPLYKYACECGIIVEDLRSMKDRNDKTVCDCGKVMYRDFTMKKTNAPADCPRVSTALGVHPSQITRGEAERVHPGAKFNPNGDMLIKNRSEQKQRLRERGWCNRDSYN
;
A
#
# COMPACT_ATOMS: atom_id res chain seq x y z
N MET A 1 -15.58 9.39 8.63
CA MET A 1 -15.68 8.86 10.01
C MET A 1 -14.76 7.64 10.09
N PRO A 2 -13.88 7.51 11.11
CA PRO A 2 -12.94 6.38 11.18
C PRO A 2 -13.66 5.05 11.41
N LEU A 3 -13.11 3.98 10.85
CA LEU A 3 -13.58 2.61 11.03
C LEU A 3 -12.83 1.97 12.21
N TYR A 4 -13.57 1.48 13.19
CA TYR A 4 -13.04 0.79 14.37
C TYR A 4 -13.43 -0.69 14.32
N LYS A 5 -12.54 -1.55 14.82
CA LYS A 5 -12.77 -2.99 14.94
C LYS A 5 -12.99 -3.34 16.39
N TYR A 6 -14.01 -4.14 16.65
CA TYR A 6 -14.35 -4.65 17.96
C TYR A 6 -14.38 -6.18 17.89
N ALA A 7 -13.71 -6.84 18.83
CA ALA A 7 -13.70 -8.28 18.96
C ALA A 7 -14.43 -8.67 20.24
N CYS A 8 -15.16 -9.78 20.16
CA CYS A 8 -15.74 -10.45 21.32
C CYS A 8 -15.00 -11.76 21.59
N GLU A 9 -15.03 -12.21 22.85
CA GLU A 9 -14.48 -13.52 23.26
C GLU A 9 -15.13 -14.71 22.53
N CYS A 10 -16.36 -14.54 22.02
CA CYS A 10 -17.02 -15.56 21.21
C CYS A 10 -16.48 -15.66 19.77
N GLY A 11 -15.45 -14.88 19.42
CA GLY A 11 -14.79 -14.90 18.12
C GLY A 11 -15.44 -14.01 17.04
N ILE A 12 -16.53 -13.32 17.36
CA ILE A 12 -17.17 -12.37 16.45
C ILE A 12 -16.36 -11.07 16.41
N ILE A 13 -16.07 -10.60 15.19
CA ILE A 13 -15.40 -9.34 14.92
C ILE A 13 -16.37 -8.45 14.15
N VAL A 14 -16.63 -7.25 14.67
CA VAL A 14 -17.50 -6.25 14.05
C VAL A 14 -16.66 -5.03 13.69
N GLU A 15 -16.88 -4.50 12.50
CA GLU A 15 -16.29 -3.23 12.05
C GLU A 15 -17.38 -2.16 12.07
N ASP A 16 -17.15 -1.06 12.79
CA ASP A 16 -18.15 -0.01 13.00
C ASP A 16 -17.54 1.38 12.71
N LEU A 17 -18.32 2.23 12.04
CA LEU A 17 -17.95 3.60 11.75
C LEU A 17 -18.39 4.47 12.92
N ARG A 18 -17.46 4.92 13.77
CA ARG A 18 -17.78 5.79 14.92
C ARG A 18 -17.01 7.08 14.91
N SER A 19 -17.55 8.07 15.61
CA SER A 19 -16.82 9.30 15.90
C SER A 19 -15.64 9.01 16.85
N MET A 20 -14.63 9.87 16.87
CA MET A 20 -13.50 9.72 17.80
C MET A 20 -13.91 9.89 19.27
N LYS A 21 -15.05 10.54 19.55
CA LYS A 21 -15.56 10.73 20.91
C LYS A 21 -16.19 9.44 21.44
N ASP A 22 -16.92 8.74 20.58
CA ASP A 22 -17.76 7.58 20.95
C ASP A 22 -17.02 6.24 20.73
N ARG A 23 -15.74 6.30 20.36
CA ARG A 23 -14.91 5.13 20.04
C ARG A 23 -14.69 4.18 21.23
N ASN A 24 -14.85 4.68 22.46
CA ASN A 24 -14.67 3.94 23.71
C ASN A 24 -16.01 3.49 24.31
N ASP A 25 -17.13 3.82 23.67
CA ASP A 25 -18.43 3.40 24.15
C ASP A 25 -18.57 1.88 24.09
N LYS A 26 -19.28 1.32 25.07
CA LYS A 26 -19.48 -0.12 25.20
C LYS A 26 -20.27 -0.63 24.00
N THR A 27 -19.58 -1.31 23.09
CA THR A 27 -20.21 -2.05 21.99
C THR A 27 -20.53 -3.45 22.50
N VAL A 28 -21.76 -3.92 22.31
CA VAL A 28 -22.22 -5.21 22.84
C VAL A 28 -22.37 -6.19 21.68
N CYS A 29 -21.86 -7.40 21.87
CA CYS A 29 -22.02 -8.49 20.91
C CYS A 29 -23.38 -9.17 21.07
N ASP A 30 -23.84 -9.90 20.05
CA ASP A 30 -25.06 -10.71 20.13
C ASP A 30 -25.07 -11.75 21.27
N CYS A 31 -23.89 -12.15 21.76
CA CYS A 31 -23.75 -13.02 22.93
C CYS A 31 -23.93 -12.29 24.28
N GLY A 32 -24.26 -10.99 24.26
CA GLY A 32 -24.52 -10.15 25.45
C GLY A 32 -23.26 -9.62 26.15
N LYS A 33 -22.05 -9.99 25.70
CA LYS A 33 -20.79 -9.51 26.27
C LYS A 33 -20.33 -8.19 25.63
N VAL A 34 -19.64 -7.37 26.43
CA VAL A 34 -19.00 -6.14 25.94
C VAL A 34 -17.81 -6.49 25.07
N MET A 35 -17.79 -5.98 23.85
CA MET A 35 -16.70 -6.13 22.89
C MET A 35 -15.56 -5.16 23.24
N TYR A 36 -14.33 -5.61 23.03
CA TYR A 36 -13.12 -4.78 23.19
C TYR A 36 -12.59 -4.37 21.82
N ARG A 37 -11.84 -3.26 21.76
CA ARG A 37 -11.22 -2.84 20.49
C ARG A 37 -10.14 -3.82 20.07
N ASP A 38 -10.24 -4.25 18.83
CA ASP A 38 -9.22 -5.08 18.19
C ASP A 38 -8.17 -4.18 17.54
N PHE A 39 -6.94 -4.28 18.06
CA PHE A 39 -5.77 -3.57 17.55
C PHE A 39 -4.91 -4.46 16.65
N THR A 40 -5.33 -5.70 16.37
CA THR A 40 -4.55 -6.59 15.52
C THR A 40 -4.48 -6.03 14.10
N MET A 41 -3.25 -5.74 13.67
CA MET A 41 -3.00 -5.40 12.28
C MET A 41 -3.21 -6.65 11.44
N LYS A 42 -4.28 -6.69 10.65
CA LYS A 42 -4.46 -7.75 9.65
C LYS A 42 -3.26 -7.70 8.71
N LYS A 43 -2.50 -8.80 8.63
CA LYS A 43 -1.59 -9.02 7.50
C LYS A 43 -2.46 -9.05 6.26
N THR A 44 -2.44 -7.97 5.49
CA THR A 44 -3.03 -8.00 4.16
C THR A 44 -2.22 -8.99 3.34
N ASN A 45 -2.88 -10.02 2.79
CA ASN A 45 -2.31 -10.89 1.76
C ASN A 45 -2.14 -10.13 0.43
N ALA A 46 -1.64 -8.90 0.50
CA ALA A 46 -1.30 -8.14 -0.69
C ALA A 46 -0.15 -8.91 -1.37
N PRO A 47 -0.34 -9.37 -2.61
CA PRO A 47 0.70 -10.09 -3.32
C PRO A 47 1.96 -9.23 -3.35
N ALA A 48 3.05 -9.74 -2.77
CA ALA A 48 4.33 -9.04 -2.74
C ALA A 48 4.87 -8.80 -4.16
N ASP A 49 4.46 -9.66 -5.10
CA ASP A 49 4.71 -9.55 -6.53
C ASP A 49 3.40 -9.26 -7.27
N CYS A 50 3.13 -7.98 -7.47
CA CYS A 50 2.03 -7.50 -8.28
C CYS A 50 2.51 -6.34 -9.16
N PRO A 51 1.85 -6.11 -10.30
CA PRO A 51 2.11 -4.93 -11.10
C PRO A 51 1.78 -3.66 -10.32
N ARG A 52 2.65 -2.67 -10.43
CA ARG A 52 2.56 -1.39 -9.71
C ARG A 52 2.77 -0.23 -10.68
N VAL A 53 2.10 0.86 -10.38
CA VAL A 53 2.31 2.15 -11.03
C VAL A 53 3.16 3.00 -10.10
N SER A 54 4.30 3.51 -10.59
CA SER A 54 5.17 4.40 -9.83
C SER A 54 5.16 5.80 -10.44
N THR A 55 4.56 6.73 -9.72
CA THR A 55 4.55 8.17 -10.05
C THR A 55 5.94 8.80 -9.83
N ALA A 56 6.66 8.36 -8.79
CA ALA A 56 8.00 8.86 -8.47
C ALA A 56 9.06 8.48 -9.53
N LEU A 57 8.83 7.39 -10.26
CA LEU A 57 9.66 6.97 -11.40
C LEU A 57 9.08 7.42 -12.75
N GLY A 58 7.98 8.17 -12.73
CA GLY A 58 7.36 8.71 -13.93
C GLY A 58 8.25 9.73 -14.65
N VAL A 59 7.97 9.91 -15.93
CA VAL A 59 8.56 10.92 -16.80
C VAL A 59 7.44 11.75 -17.40
N HIS A 60 7.74 12.98 -17.81
CA HIS A 60 6.70 13.82 -18.41
C HIS A 60 6.24 13.20 -19.76
N PRO A 61 4.94 13.18 -20.11
CA PRO A 61 4.45 12.55 -21.33
C PRO A 61 5.15 13.02 -22.61
N SER A 62 5.54 14.30 -22.69
CA SER A 62 6.29 14.83 -23.84
C SER A 62 7.68 14.19 -24.00
N GLN A 63 8.31 13.74 -22.91
CA GLN A 63 9.60 13.03 -22.94
C GLN A 63 9.43 11.59 -23.45
N ILE A 64 8.24 11.01 -23.27
CA ILE A 64 7.89 9.71 -23.84
C ILE A 64 7.73 9.85 -25.35
N THR A 65 6.95 10.85 -25.81
CA THR A 65 6.73 11.09 -27.25
C THR A 65 8.03 11.41 -27.99
N ARG A 66 8.98 12.08 -27.32
CA ARG A 66 10.30 12.42 -27.87
C ARG A 66 11.31 11.26 -27.82
N GLY A 67 10.97 10.11 -27.22
CA GLY A 67 11.87 8.97 -27.07
C GLY A 67 12.98 9.17 -26.02
N GLU A 68 12.96 10.28 -25.27
CA GLU A 68 13.94 10.55 -24.20
C GLU A 68 13.80 9.57 -23.03
N ALA A 69 12.57 9.13 -22.78
CA ALA A 69 12.26 8.16 -21.73
C ALA A 69 13.03 6.83 -21.88
N GLU A 70 13.24 6.36 -23.11
CA GLU A 70 13.97 5.11 -23.39
C GLU A 70 15.47 5.25 -23.16
N ARG A 71 16.04 6.45 -23.38
CA ARG A 71 17.43 6.75 -23.04
C ARG A 71 17.69 6.76 -21.54
N VAL A 72 16.74 7.30 -20.76
CA VAL A 72 16.87 7.41 -19.31
C VAL A 72 16.54 6.08 -18.62
N HIS A 73 15.55 5.34 -19.14
CA HIS A 73 15.05 4.09 -18.57
C HIS A 73 14.90 3.02 -19.66
N PRO A 74 15.99 2.35 -20.06
CA PRO A 74 15.91 1.34 -21.10
C PRO A 74 14.96 0.20 -20.70
N GLY A 75 14.04 -0.15 -21.61
CA GLY A 75 13.04 -1.20 -21.42
C GLY A 75 11.93 -0.91 -20.41
N ALA A 76 11.84 0.31 -19.87
CA ALA A 76 10.73 0.70 -18.99
C ALA A 76 9.46 0.96 -19.79
N LYS A 77 8.31 0.58 -19.23
CA LYS A 77 7.00 0.88 -19.82
C LYS A 77 6.36 2.03 -19.05
N PHE A 78 5.70 2.93 -19.78
CA PHE A 78 5.02 4.08 -19.19
C PHE A 78 3.56 4.12 -19.62
N ASN A 79 2.71 4.62 -18.74
CA ASN A 79 1.33 4.96 -19.03
C ASN A 79 1.24 6.26 -19.85
N PRO A 80 0.10 6.54 -20.49
CA PRO A 80 -0.13 7.81 -21.19
C PRO A 80 0.08 9.06 -20.31
N ASN A 81 -0.15 8.91 -19.01
CA ASN A 81 0.02 9.98 -18.01
C ASN A 81 1.48 10.22 -17.61
N GLY A 82 2.43 9.39 -18.07
CA GLY A 82 3.83 9.52 -17.71
C GLY A 82 4.31 8.57 -16.60
N ASP A 83 3.40 7.87 -15.93
CA ASP A 83 3.75 6.99 -14.81
C ASP A 83 4.42 5.70 -15.27
N MET A 84 5.46 5.25 -14.53
CA MET A 84 6.17 4.02 -14.86
C MET A 84 5.37 2.79 -14.41
N LEU A 85 5.21 1.83 -15.31
CA LEU A 85 4.65 0.51 -15.07
C LEU A 85 5.75 -0.47 -14.65
N ILE A 86 5.60 -1.03 -13.46
CA ILE A 86 6.52 -2.01 -12.88
C ILE A 86 5.77 -3.33 -12.76
N LYS A 87 6.33 -4.43 -13.28
CA LYS A 87 5.66 -5.74 -13.29
C LYS A 87 5.68 -6.42 -11.93
N ASN A 88 6.81 -6.31 -11.22
CA ASN A 88 7.07 -7.07 -10.01
C ASN A 88 8.05 -6.34 -9.06
N ARG A 89 8.27 -6.88 -7.86
CA ARG A 89 9.13 -6.26 -6.85
C ARG A 89 10.61 -6.29 -7.23
N SER A 90 11.05 -7.27 -8.01
CA SER A 90 12.44 -7.36 -8.46
C SER A 90 12.78 -6.25 -9.46
N GLU A 91 11.89 -5.98 -10.42
CA GLU A 91 12.01 -4.85 -11.35
C GLU A 91 12.02 -3.52 -10.59
N GLN A 92 11.15 -3.35 -9.60
CA GLN A 92 11.16 -2.16 -8.75
C GLN A 92 12.53 -1.91 -8.09
N LYS A 93 13.11 -2.96 -7.48
CA LYS A 93 14.43 -2.88 -6.83
C LYS A 93 15.56 -2.66 -7.83
N GLN A 94 15.44 -3.17 -9.04
CA GLN A 94 16.40 -2.90 -10.12
C GLN A 94 16.36 -1.42 -10.51
N ARG A 95 15.17 -0.86 -10.80
CA ARG A 95 15.00 0.55 -11.16
C ARG A 95 15.50 1.51 -10.07
N LEU A 96 15.27 1.15 -8.81
CA LEU A 96 15.80 1.91 -7.68
C LEU A 96 17.35 1.88 -7.65
N ARG A 97 17.97 0.71 -7.86
CA ARG A 97 19.43 0.57 -7.93
C ARG A 97 20.05 1.35 -9.09
N GLU A 98 19.43 1.33 -10.27
CA GLU A 98 19.86 2.12 -11.44
C GLU A 98 19.94 3.63 -11.14
N ARG A 99 19.15 4.12 -10.17
CA ARG A 99 19.15 5.52 -9.72
C ARG A 99 20.00 5.79 -8.48
N GLY A 100 20.83 4.83 -8.06
CA GLY A 100 21.68 4.98 -6.88
C GLY A 100 20.91 4.94 -5.56
N TRP A 101 19.70 4.38 -5.54
CA TRP A 101 19.03 4.10 -4.28
C TRP A 101 19.77 2.97 -3.54
N CYS A 102 20.46 3.33 -2.47
CA CYS A 102 21.06 2.37 -1.54
C CYS A 102 20.07 2.07 -0.41
N ASN A 103 19.83 0.79 -0.16
CA ASN A 103 19.10 0.40 1.04
C ASN A 103 20.00 0.66 2.26
N ARG A 104 19.62 1.56 3.16
CA ARG A 104 20.42 1.81 4.38
C ARG A 104 20.43 0.59 5.32
N ASP A 105 19.46 -0.30 5.20
CA ASP A 105 19.41 -1.53 5.99
C ASP A 105 20.35 -2.63 5.48
N SER A 106 21.04 -2.44 4.33
CA SER A 106 22.00 -3.41 3.80
C SER A 106 23.46 -3.15 4.20
N TYR A 107 23.72 -2.21 5.12
CA TYR A 107 25.05 -1.95 5.68
C TYR A 107 25.37 -2.79 6.92
N ASN A 108 24.52 -3.75 7.26
CA ASN A 108 24.74 -4.70 8.36
C ASN A 108 25.38 -6.00 7.88
#